data_AF-A0A6G0W996-F1
#
_entry.id   AF-A0A6G0W996-F1
#
_cell.length_a   1.000
_cell.length_b   1.000
_cell.length_c   1.000
_cell.angle_alpha   90.00
_cell.angle_beta   90.00
_cell.angle_gamma   90.00
#
_symmetry.space_group_name_H-M   'P 1'
#
loop_
_entity.id
_entity.type
_entity.pdbx_description
1 polymer ?
#
loop_
_entity_poly.entity_id
_entity_poly.type
_entity_poly.pdbx_seq_one_letter_code
_entity_poly.pdbx_strand_id
1 'polypeptide(L)'
;MGRARRVIKNVITHTQGLVRNKGIEDPGWLEAVNRYPPPPMPRREFDKLPRITFPQDRLAELYAAKSGFPTDDETAYEFADEQLTLIEMGVPEKEAYEMLTAKYEKVESERFLQKFYQLRGQEFIPSTKPEEMAKRWEEEEAAAIKDAMRMEFEDQQELNSGKWK
;
A
#
# COMPACT_ATOMS: atom_id res chain seq x y z
N MET A 1 33.51 -3.10 -35.69
CA MET A 1 32.52 -2.16 -36.26
C MET A 1 32.09 -1.17 -35.19
N GLY A 2 32.53 0.08 -35.25
CA GLY A 2 32.13 1.11 -34.28
C GLY A 2 30.71 1.61 -34.55
N ARG A 3 29.82 1.53 -33.55
CA ARG A 3 28.48 2.14 -33.61
C ARG A 3 28.64 3.66 -33.80
N ALA A 4 28.02 4.23 -34.83
CA ALA A 4 27.96 5.66 -35.03
C ALA A 4 27.39 6.34 -33.77
N ARG A 5 28.23 7.07 -33.03
CA ARG A 5 27.76 7.89 -31.91
C ARG A 5 26.99 9.06 -32.52
N ARG A 6 25.67 9.13 -32.27
CA ARG A 6 24.89 10.34 -32.54
C ARG A 6 25.53 11.46 -31.73
N VAL A 7 26.15 12.42 -32.40
CA VAL A 7 26.61 13.66 -31.77
C VAL A 7 25.34 14.46 -31.47
N ILE A 8 24.82 14.31 -30.25
CA ILE A 8 23.71 15.13 -29.76
C ILE A 8 24.28 16.53 -29.57
N LYS A 9 24.16 17.39 -30.59
CA LYS A 9 24.52 18.80 -30.50
C LYS A 9 23.43 19.53 -29.71
N ASN A 10 23.81 20.49 -28.88
CA ASN A 10 22.85 21.36 -28.23
C ASN A 10 22.08 22.15 -29.31
N VAL A 11 20.79 21.86 -29.44
CA VAL A 11 19.91 22.39 -30.48
C VAL A 11 19.95 23.92 -30.50
N ILE A 12 19.96 24.55 -29.33
CA ILE A 12 19.96 26.01 -29.18
C ILE A 12 21.23 26.61 -29.77
N THR A 13 22.40 26.08 -29.38
CA THR A 13 23.68 26.58 -29.93
C THR A 13 23.81 26.33 -31.42
N HIS A 14 23.22 25.24 -31.91
CA HIS A 14 23.26 24.90 -33.33
C HIS A 14 22.38 25.82 -34.16
N THR A 15 21.14 26.07 -33.72
CA THR A 15 20.19 26.95 -34.41
C THR A 15 20.64 28.40 -34.36
N GLN A 16 21.16 28.90 -33.23
CA GLN A 16 21.77 30.23 -33.15
C GLN A 16 22.90 30.39 -34.17
N GLY A 17 23.76 29.38 -34.33
CA GLY A 17 24.82 29.38 -35.32
C GLY A 17 24.30 29.41 -36.77
N LEU A 18 23.22 28.68 -37.06
CA LEU A 18 22.60 28.66 -38.39
C LEU A 18 21.91 29.99 -38.72
N VAL A 19 21.17 30.58 -37.78
CA VAL A 19 20.54 31.91 -37.93
C VAL A 19 21.60 32.98 -38.16
N ARG A 20 22.68 32.98 -37.36
CA ARG A 20 23.79 33.95 -37.51
C ARG A 20 24.47 33.87 -38.87
N ASN A 21 24.58 32.68 -39.44
CA ASN A 21 25.19 32.45 -40.75
C ASN A 21 24.18 32.57 -41.90
N LYS A 22 22.94 33.01 -41.63
CA LYS A 22 21.84 33.10 -42.61
C LYS A 22 21.50 31.76 -43.29
N GLY A 23 21.77 30.65 -42.61
CA GLY A 23 21.47 29.30 -43.09
C GLY A 23 20.01 28.89 -42.89
N ILE A 24 19.30 29.55 -41.96
CA ILE A 24 17.86 29.41 -41.72
C ILE A 24 17.29 30.77 -41.31
N GLU A 25 15.97 30.94 -41.47
CA GLU A 25 15.22 32.05 -40.88
C GLU A 25 15.13 31.90 -39.36
N ASP A 26 15.03 33.02 -38.64
CA ASP A 26 14.96 33.04 -37.19
C ASP A 26 13.67 32.35 -36.69
N PRO A 27 13.76 31.22 -35.97
CA PRO A 27 12.58 30.54 -35.49
C PRO A 27 11.92 31.36 -34.36
N GLY A 28 10.60 31.51 -34.39
CA GLY A 28 9.86 32.28 -33.39
C GLY A 28 10.02 31.82 -31.93
N TRP A 29 10.49 30.58 -31.69
CA TRP A 29 10.80 30.09 -30.35
C TRP A 29 12.18 30.50 -29.83
N LEU A 30 13.10 30.93 -30.71
CA LEU A 30 14.48 31.22 -30.33
C LEU A 30 14.58 32.43 -29.39
N GLU A 31 13.75 33.45 -29.62
CA GLU A 31 13.65 34.61 -28.75
C GLU A 31 13.26 34.22 -27.32
N ALA A 32 12.26 33.34 -27.18
CA ALA A 32 11.79 32.88 -25.88
C ALA A 32 12.86 32.09 -25.11
N VAL A 33 13.63 31.25 -25.82
CA VAL A 33 14.73 30.48 -25.23
C VAL A 33 15.92 31.36 -24.86
N ASN A 34 16.21 32.41 -25.62
CA ASN A 34 17.25 33.37 -25.25
C ASN A 34 16.86 34.19 -24.01
N ARG A 35 15.57 34.51 -23.87
CA ARG A 35 15.03 35.21 -22.69
C ARG A 35 15.01 34.31 -21.45
N TYR A 36 14.70 33.03 -21.64
CA TYR A 36 14.61 32.03 -20.57
C TYR A 36 15.46 30.81 -20.97
N PRO A 37 16.79 30.86 -20.79
CA PRO A 37 17.65 29.74 -21.13
C PRO A 37 17.29 28.52 -20.28
N PRO A 38 17.40 27.30 -20.84
CA PRO A 38 17.17 26.10 -20.05
C PRO A 38 18.15 26.05 -18.87
N PRO A 39 17.74 25.44 -17.74
CA PRO A 39 18.63 25.29 -16.60
C PRO A 39 19.88 24.51 -17.02
N PRO A 40 21.05 24.86 -16.46
CA PRO A 40 22.27 24.09 -16.72
C PRO A 40 22.06 22.64 -16.28
N MET A 41 22.57 21.71 -17.07
CA MET A 41 22.55 20.30 -16.66
C MET A 41 23.26 20.17 -15.31
N PRO A 42 22.66 19.47 -14.33
CA PRO A 42 23.30 19.25 -13.04
C PRO A 42 24.65 18.60 -13.27
N ARG A 43 25.66 19.05 -12.51
CA ARG A 43 27.01 18.50 -12.61
C ARG A 43 26.92 17.01 -12.30
N ARG A 44 27.48 16.18 -13.19
CA ARG A 44 27.58 14.72 -12.99
C ARG A 44 28.66 14.36 -11.95
N GLU A 45 28.77 15.14 -10.88
CA GLU A 45 29.72 14.85 -9.80
C GLU A 45 29.35 13.53 -9.09
N PHE A 46 28.08 13.11 -9.19
CA PHE A 46 27.61 11.82 -8.72
C PHE A 46 27.33 10.90 -9.91
N ASP A 47 28.25 9.98 -10.20
CA ASP A 47 28.06 8.91 -11.19
C ASP A 47 26.89 7.96 -10.81
N LYS A 48 26.47 7.98 -9.54
CA LYS A 48 25.38 7.18 -9.00
C LYS A 48 24.41 8.07 -8.22
N LEU A 49 23.12 7.93 -8.50
CA LEU A 49 22.07 8.54 -7.69
C LEU A 49 22.19 8.05 -6.24
N PRO A 50 22.19 8.94 -5.23
CA PRO A 50 22.25 8.52 -3.84
C PRO A 50 20.99 7.73 -3.48
N ARG A 51 21.15 6.64 -2.72
CA ARG A 51 20.03 5.91 -2.15
C ARG A 51 19.55 6.69 -0.93
N ILE A 52 18.30 7.11 -0.93
CA ILE A 52 17.63 7.69 0.23
C ILE A 52 17.20 6.53 1.12
N THR A 53 17.58 6.57 2.40
CA THR A 53 17.24 5.57 3.41
C THR A 53 16.81 6.29 4.67
N PHE A 54 15.74 5.83 5.30
CA PHE A 54 15.25 6.38 6.55
C PHE A 54 15.50 5.41 7.73
N PRO A 55 15.61 5.92 8.97
CA PRO A 55 15.76 5.06 10.16
C PRO A 55 14.61 4.06 10.32
N GLN A 56 13.37 4.48 10.01
CA GLN A 56 12.19 3.62 10.08
C GLN A 56 12.22 2.46 9.09
N ASP A 57 12.93 2.56 7.95
CA ASP A 57 13.02 1.46 6.96
C ASP A 57 13.57 0.19 7.63
N ARG A 58 14.60 0.34 8.47
CA ARG A 58 15.19 -0.76 9.23
C ARG A 58 14.19 -1.34 10.24
N LEU A 59 13.43 -0.50 10.93
CA LEU A 59 12.48 -0.93 11.96
C LEU A 59 11.27 -1.65 11.33
N ALA A 60 10.79 -1.15 10.19
CA ALA A 60 9.70 -1.75 9.42
C ALA A 60 10.11 -3.13 8.88
N GLU A 61 11.31 -3.25 8.29
CA GLU A 61 11.86 -4.53 7.85
C GLU A 61 11.98 -5.54 9.02
N LEU A 62 12.43 -5.08 10.19
CA LEU A 62 12.54 -5.91 11.38
C LEU A 62 11.18 -6.37 11.91
N TYR A 63 10.18 -5.50 11.89
CA TYR A 63 8.82 -5.84 12.30
C TYR A 63 8.20 -6.88 11.35
N ALA A 64 8.26 -6.64 10.04
CA ALA A 64 7.76 -7.58 9.02
C ALA A 64 8.47 -8.95 9.07
N ALA A 65 9.77 -8.97 9.39
CA ALA A 65 10.51 -10.22 9.55
C ALA A 65 10.14 -10.99 10.83
N LYS A 66 9.72 -10.30 11.89
CA LYS A 66 9.40 -10.90 13.19
C LYS A 66 7.93 -11.25 13.37
N SER A 67 7.01 -10.54 12.72
CA SER A 67 5.56 -10.74 12.89
C SER A 67 5.10 -12.14 12.50
N GLY A 68 5.79 -12.79 11.56
CA GLY A 68 5.47 -14.16 11.13
C GLY A 68 4.18 -14.27 10.31
N PHE A 69 3.50 -13.15 10.06
CA PHE A 69 2.31 -13.02 9.23
C PHE A 69 2.59 -12.11 8.02
N PRO A 70 1.76 -12.18 6.95
CA PRO A 70 1.83 -11.21 5.86
C PRO A 70 1.38 -9.83 6.36
N THR A 71 2.31 -9.07 6.92
CA THR A 71 2.10 -7.67 7.34
C THR A 71 2.09 -6.77 6.11
N ASP A 72 1.10 -5.86 6.05
CA ASP A 72 1.02 -4.82 5.02
C ASP A 72 2.15 -3.81 5.20
N ASP A 73 2.79 -3.35 4.12
CA ASP A 73 3.92 -2.41 4.20
C ASP A 73 3.53 -1.15 4.98
N GLU A 74 2.32 -0.63 4.78
CA GLU A 74 1.78 0.52 5.52
C GLU A 74 1.73 0.27 7.03
N THR A 75 1.31 -0.93 7.45
CA THR A 75 1.23 -1.30 8.88
C THR A 75 2.62 -1.39 9.49
N ALA A 76 3.60 -1.90 8.73
CA ALA A 76 4.98 -1.99 9.18
C ALA A 76 5.62 -0.60 9.35
N TYR A 77 5.30 0.35 8.46
CA TYR A 77 5.74 1.74 8.62
C TYR A 77 5.05 2.46 9.77
N GLU A 78 3.74 2.27 9.96
CA GLU A 78 3.02 2.81 11.13
C GLU A 78 3.65 2.32 12.45
N PHE A 79 3.94 1.01 12.52
CA PHE A 79 4.62 0.42 13.68
C PHE A 79 6.02 1.03 13.87
N ALA A 80 6.79 1.16 12.80
CA ALA A 80 8.15 1.70 12.82
C ALA A 80 8.18 3.16 13.27
N ASP A 81 7.23 3.98 12.84
CA ASP A 81 7.11 5.39 13.23
C ASP A 81 6.75 5.54 14.71
N GLU A 82 5.78 4.75 15.21
CA GLU A 82 5.45 4.73 16.64
C GLU A 82 6.63 4.23 17.48
N GLN A 83 7.34 3.20 17.02
CA GLN A 83 8.53 2.68 17.70
C GLN A 83 9.65 3.72 17.73
N LEU A 84 9.88 4.42 16.62
CA LEU A 84 10.86 5.50 16.53
C LEU A 84 10.51 6.63 17.50
N THR A 85 9.23 7.00 17.60
CA THR A 85 8.76 8.02 18.54
C THR A 85 9.05 7.63 19.99
N LEU A 86 8.83 6.36 20.36
CA LEU A 86 9.18 5.85 21.70
C LEU A 86 10.69 5.90 21.97
N ILE A 87 11.50 5.57 20.96
CA ILE A 87 12.96 5.65 21.05
C ILE A 87 13.43 7.10 21.24
N GLU A 88 12.83 8.05 20.51
CA GLU A 88 13.12 9.48 20.65
C GLU A 88 12.74 10.02 22.04
N MET A 89 11.69 9.46 22.66
CA MET A 89 11.31 9.75 24.04
C MET A 89 12.22 9.10 25.10
N GLY A 90 13.23 8.33 24.69
CA GLY A 90 14.23 7.72 25.56
C GLY A 90 13.95 6.27 25.97
N VAL A 91 12.94 5.63 25.37
CA VAL A 91 12.65 4.21 25.61
C VAL A 91 13.64 3.34 24.79
N PRO A 92 14.27 2.32 25.38
CA PRO A 92 15.13 1.39 24.64
C PRO A 92 14.39 0.71 23.47
N GLU A 93 15.07 0.49 22.35
CA GLU A 93 14.49 -0.12 21.12
C GLU A 93 13.72 -1.43 21.40
N LYS A 94 14.26 -2.28 22.29
CA LYS A 94 13.67 -3.56 22.65
C LYS A 94 12.37 -3.39 23.46
N GLU A 95 12.36 -2.47 24.42
CA GLU A 95 11.17 -2.19 25.23
C GLU A 95 10.09 -1.51 24.39
N ALA A 96 10.46 -0.57 23.53
CA ALA A 96 9.55 0.09 22.59
C ALA A 96 8.87 -0.93 21.66
N TYR A 97 9.63 -1.92 21.15
CA TYR A 97 9.08 -3.01 20.36
C TYR A 97 8.06 -3.83 21.15
N GLU A 98 8.42 -4.28 22.36
CA GLU A 98 7.54 -5.11 23.21
C GLU A 98 6.24 -4.38 23.59
N MET A 99 6.32 -3.08 23.89
CA MET A 99 5.15 -2.25 24.21
C MET A 99 4.16 -2.15 23.03
N LEU A 100 4.67 -2.07 21.80
CA LEU A 100 3.84 -1.92 20.61
C LEU A 100 3.32 -3.25 20.06
N THR A 101 4.05 -4.35 20.29
CA THR A 101 3.68 -5.68 19.76
C THR A 101 2.26 -6.07 20.18
N ALA A 102 1.92 -5.90 21.47
CA ALA A 102 0.59 -6.24 21.98
C ALA A 102 -0.54 -5.35 21.41
N LYS A 103 -0.23 -4.11 21.03
CA LYS A 103 -1.18 -3.20 20.37
C LYS A 103 -1.43 -3.66 18.93
N TYR A 104 -0.36 -3.93 18.19
CA TYR A 104 -0.44 -4.26 16.77
C TYR A 104 -0.91 -5.68 16.48
N GLU A 105 -0.69 -6.66 17.38
CA GLU A 105 -1.33 -7.97 17.27
C GLU A 105 -2.87 -7.86 17.18
N LYS A 106 -3.47 -6.97 17.98
CA LYS A 106 -4.91 -6.72 17.93
C LYS A 106 -5.32 -6.04 16.63
N VAL A 107 -4.62 -4.99 16.23
CA VAL A 107 -4.92 -4.23 15.01
C VAL A 107 -4.78 -5.09 13.75
N GLU A 108 -3.75 -5.93 13.67
CA GLU A 108 -3.55 -6.85 12.56
C GLU A 108 -4.65 -7.91 12.51
N SER A 109 -5.05 -8.46 13.65
CA SER A 109 -6.15 -9.43 13.72
C SER A 109 -7.48 -8.82 13.24
N GLU A 110 -7.77 -7.57 13.58
CA GLU A 110 -8.94 -6.85 13.11
C GLU A 110 -8.89 -6.52 11.62
N ARG A 111 -7.74 -6.03 11.11
CA ARG A 111 -7.56 -5.75 9.67
C ARG A 111 -7.70 -7.03 8.84
N PHE A 112 -7.19 -8.16 9.33
CA PHE A 112 -7.37 -9.46 8.67
C PHE A 112 -8.83 -9.87 8.63
N LEU A 113 -9.54 -9.83 9.76
CA LEU A 113 -10.96 -10.16 9.83
C LEU A 113 -11.77 -9.25 8.91
N GLN A 114 -11.51 -7.95 8.91
CA GLN A 114 -12.17 -6.98 8.02
C GLN A 114 -12.02 -7.37 6.54
N LYS A 115 -10.80 -7.64 6.07
CA LYS A 115 -10.55 -8.10 4.69
C LYS A 115 -11.28 -9.42 4.40
N PHE A 116 -11.33 -10.34 5.36
CA PHE A 116 -12.01 -11.63 5.22
C PHE A 116 -13.54 -11.49 5.12
N TYR A 117 -14.17 -10.64 5.93
CA TYR A 117 -15.61 -10.37 5.84
C TYR A 117 -15.97 -9.66 4.52
N GLN A 118 -15.16 -8.70 4.08
CA GLN A 118 -15.33 -8.03 2.79
C GLN A 118 -15.28 -9.01 1.61
N LEU A 119 -14.34 -9.96 1.62
CA LEU A 119 -14.25 -11.01 0.59
C LEU A 119 -15.49 -11.90 0.54
N ARG A 120 -16.16 -12.10 1.67
CA ARG A 120 -17.42 -12.86 1.76
C ARG A 120 -18.68 -12.02 1.53
N GLY A 121 -18.52 -10.73 1.21
CA GLY A 121 -19.63 -9.79 1.01
C GLY A 121 -20.44 -9.54 2.28
N GLN A 122 -19.84 -9.73 3.45
CA GLN A 122 -20.48 -9.54 4.76
C GLN A 122 -19.95 -8.27 5.42
N GLU A 123 -20.78 -7.62 6.22
CA GLU A 123 -20.35 -6.47 7.03
C GLU A 123 -19.39 -6.93 8.14
N PHE A 124 -18.29 -6.20 8.34
CA PHE A 124 -17.36 -6.45 9.44
C PHE A 124 -17.80 -5.65 10.67
N ILE A 125 -17.87 -6.31 11.83
CA ILE A 125 -18.16 -5.66 13.11
C ILE A 125 -16.84 -5.61 13.91
N PRO A 126 -16.31 -4.41 14.24
CA PRO A 126 -15.07 -4.27 15.00
C PRO A 126 -15.17 -4.84 16.41
N SER A 127 -14.05 -5.28 17.00
CA SER A 127 -14.05 -5.85 18.37
C SER A 127 -14.44 -4.83 19.44
N THR A 128 -14.32 -3.53 19.13
CA THR A 128 -14.76 -2.43 20.01
C THR A 128 -16.27 -2.34 20.19
N LYS A 129 -17.07 -3.10 19.43
CA LYS A 129 -18.53 -3.10 19.48
C LYS A 129 -19.11 -4.49 19.80
N PRO A 130 -18.95 -4.98 21.04
CA PRO A 130 -19.38 -6.32 21.43
C PRO A 130 -20.90 -6.51 21.34
N GLU A 131 -21.69 -5.46 21.59
CA GLU A 131 -23.16 -5.52 21.53
C GLU A 131 -23.68 -5.80 20.10
N GLU A 132 -23.08 -5.18 19.09
CA GLU A 132 -23.43 -5.42 17.68
C GLU A 132 -23.02 -6.84 17.25
N MET A 133 -21.88 -7.34 17.74
CA MET A 133 -21.45 -8.73 17.50
C MET A 133 -22.39 -9.76 18.13
N ALA A 134 -22.79 -9.55 19.38
CA ALA A 134 -23.70 -10.44 20.08
C ALA A 134 -25.05 -10.52 19.37
N LYS A 135 -25.59 -9.37 18.95
CA LYS A 135 -26.85 -9.32 18.20
C LYS A 135 -26.77 -10.07 16.87
N ARG A 136 -25.68 -9.89 16.12
CA ARG A 136 -25.47 -10.63 14.87
C ARG A 136 -25.39 -12.14 15.11
N TRP A 137 -24.73 -12.57 16.19
CA TRP A 137 -24.65 -13.98 16.53
C TRP A 137 -26.04 -14.54 16.88
N GLU A 138 -26.84 -13.85 17.68
CA GLU A 138 -28.21 -14.24 17.97
C GLU A 138 -29.06 -14.36 16.68
N GLU A 139 -28.89 -13.45 15.73
CA GLU A 139 -29.58 -13.48 14.44
C GLU A 139 -29.11 -14.66 13.55
N GLU A 140 -27.80 -14.94 13.50
CA GLU A 140 -27.23 -16.07 12.76
C GLU A 140 -27.63 -17.42 13.37
N GLU A 141 -27.67 -17.54 14.70
CA GLU A 141 -28.17 -18.72 15.39
C GLU A 141 -29.67 -18.95 15.15
N ALA A 142 -30.48 -17.89 15.26
CA ALA A 142 -31.91 -17.97 14.98
C ALA A 142 -32.18 -18.37 13.51
N ALA A 143 -31.39 -17.87 12.56
CA ALA A 143 -31.48 -18.25 11.16
C ALA A 143 -31.10 -19.72 10.95
N ALA A 144 -30.00 -20.18 11.56
CA ALA A 144 -29.57 -21.58 11.48
C ALA A 144 -30.60 -22.55 12.06
N ILE A 145 -31.20 -22.20 13.21
CA ILE A 145 -32.30 -22.99 13.81
C ILE A 145 -33.51 -23.04 12.89
N LYS A 146 -33.89 -21.91 12.30
CA LYS A 146 -35.03 -21.83 11.37
C LYS A 146 -34.82 -22.65 10.11
N ASP A 147 -33.61 -22.64 9.55
CA ASP A 147 -33.28 -23.44 8.38
C ASP A 147 -33.17 -24.94 8.71
N ALA A 148 -32.65 -25.30 9.89
CA ALA A 148 -32.67 -26.67 10.38
C ALA A 148 -34.11 -27.19 10.53
N MET A 149 -35.00 -26.41 11.13
CA MET A 149 -36.43 -26.74 11.23
C MET A 149 -37.11 -26.85 9.86
N ARG A 150 -36.71 -26.05 8.87
CA ARG A 150 -37.21 -26.17 7.50
C ARG A 150 -36.79 -27.50 6.87
N MET A 151 -35.52 -27.87 6.99
CA MET A 151 -35.03 -29.15 6.47
C MET A 151 -35.73 -30.34 7.13
N GLU A 152 -35.92 -30.34 8.45
CA GLU A 152 -36.67 -31.40 9.14
C GLU A 152 -38.13 -31.51 8.67
N PHE A 153 -38.76 -30.37 8.37
CA PHE A 153 -40.12 -30.34 7.86
C PHE A 153 -40.22 -30.83 6.42
N GLU A 154 -39.26 -30.46 5.56
CA GLU A 154 -39.14 -30.94 4.18
C GLU A 154 -38.89 -32.46 4.15
N ASP A 155 -38.00 -32.97 4.99
CA ASP A 155 -37.74 -34.41 5.14
C ASP A 155 -39.01 -35.18 5.59
N GLN A 156 -39.78 -34.65 6.55
CA GLN A 156 -41.04 -35.25 6.97
C GLN A 156 -42.11 -35.21 5.88
N GLN A 157 -42.14 -34.18 5.03
CA GLN A 157 -43.04 -34.14 3.89
C GLN A 157 -42.61 -35.10 2.77
N GLU A 158 -41.32 -35.29 2.53
CA GLU A 158 -40.82 -36.31 1.59
C GLU A 158 -41.15 -37.72 2.08
N LEU A 159 -40.99 -38.01 3.37
CA LEU A 159 -41.39 -39.29 3.97
C LEU A 159 -42.90 -39.54 3.88
N ASN A 160 -43.73 -38.51 4.07
CA ASN A 160 -45.19 -38.62 3.97
C ASN A 160 -45.73 -38.59 2.53
N SER A 161 -45.02 -37.93 1.60
CA SER A 161 -45.36 -37.90 0.16
C SER A 161 -44.77 -39.07 -0.63
N GLY A 162 -43.94 -39.89 0.03
CA GLY A 162 -43.56 -41.24 -0.36
C GLY A 162 -44.79 -42.13 -0.53
N LYS A 163 -45.42 -41.98 -1.70
CA LYS A 163 -46.40 -42.88 -2.29
C LYS A 163 -45.96 -44.32 -2.05
N TRP A 164 -46.68 -44.98 -1.16
CA TRP A 164 -46.92 -46.41 -1.27
C TRP A 164 -47.50 -46.67 -2.67
N LYS A 165 -46.66 -47.25 -3.53
CA LYS A 165 -47.11 -48.06 -4.67
C LYS A 165 -47.00 -49.52 -4.25
#